data_AF-A0A1V8T7U6-F1
#
_entry.id   AF-A0A1V8T7U6-F1
#
_cell.length_a   1.000
_cell.length_b   1.000
_cell.length_c   1.000
_cell.angle_alpha   90.00
_cell.angle_beta   90.00
_cell.angle_gamma   90.00
#
_symmetry.space_group_name_H-M   'P 1'
#
loop_
_entity.id
_entity.type
_entity.pdbx_description
1 polymer ?
#
loop_
_entity_poly.entity_id
_entity_poly.type
_entity_poly.pdbx_seq_one_letter_code
_entity_poly.pdbx_strand_id
1 'polypeptide(L)'
;MATLPDEIILQILSYTDGRTVFTSVSSSSKQLRRCSLTHIANTILPMTYITTLLNLGPGHHRRWFSVNPWIVFCFSHIDLDHPGQAYFRYEHVRPSACTTIALEKWPHLRAHDKEGQELSWRAMVGRNGSEGKFEGARVLDRADDELWVRLDWMRMLREYYANEFA
;
A
#
# COMPACT_ATOMS: atom_id res chain seq x y z
N MET A 1 0.94 5.82 39.29
CA MET A 1 -0.12 5.20 38.48
C MET A 1 0.45 3.95 37.86
N ALA A 2 -0.17 2.78 38.04
CA ALA A 2 0.30 1.53 37.45
C ALA A 2 0.04 1.60 35.93
N THR A 3 1.12 1.53 35.14
CA THR A 3 1.03 1.44 33.69
C THR A 3 0.64 0.02 33.30
N LEU A 4 -0.33 -0.12 32.40
CA LEU A 4 -0.70 -1.43 31.84
C LEU A 4 0.51 -2.06 31.14
N PRO A 5 0.70 -3.39 31.19
CA PRO A 5 1.71 -4.09 30.39
C PRO A 5 1.46 -3.93 28.88
N ASP A 6 2.53 -3.97 28.08
CA ASP A 6 2.45 -3.83 26.62
C ASP A 6 1.57 -4.90 25.98
N GLU A 7 1.59 -6.13 26.52
CA GLU A 7 0.80 -7.26 26.02
C GLU A 7 -0.70 -6.98 26.10
N ILE A 8 -1.14 -6.36 27.20
CA ILE A 8 -2.54 -5.98 27.39
C ILE A 8 -2.92 -4.85 26.44
N ILE A 9 -2.03 -3.89 26.23
CA ILE A 9 -2.27 -2.79 25.27
C ILE A 9 -2.38 -3.36 23.85
N LEU A 10 -1.47 -4.23 23.43
CA LEU A 10 -1.51 -4.86 22.11
C LEU A 10 -2.79 -5.70 21.92
N GLN A 11 -3.24 -6.39 22.96
CA GLN A 11 -4.50 -7.12 22.94
C GLN A 11 -5.70 -6.18 22.77
N ILE A 12 -5.74 -5.05 23.48
CA ILE A 12 -6.80 -4.04 23.31
C ILE A 12 -6.79 -3.48 21.87
N LEU A 13 -5.61 -3.17 21.34
CA LEU A 13 -5.47 -2.64 19.98
C LEU A 13 -5.97 -3.64 18.93
N SER A 14 -5.88 -4.95 19.17
CA SER A 14 -6.38 -5.98 18.24
C SER A 14 -7.90 -5.98 18.04
N TYR A 15 -8.65 -5.41 19.00
CA TYR A 15 -10.11 -5.22 18.91
C TYR A 15 -10.49 -3.80 18.48
N THR A 16 -9.50 -2.96 18.19
CA THR A 16 -9.68 -1.57 17.83
C THR A 16 -9.57 -1.44 16.31
N ASP A 17 -10.37 -0.58 15.70
CA ASP A 17 -10.27 -0.33 14.26
C ASP A 17 -8.91 0.28 13.88
N GLY A 18 -8.42 -0.07 12.69
CA GLY A 18 -7.07 0.31 12.26
C GLY A 18 -6.84 1.82 12.21
N ARG A 19 -7.90 2.61 12.00
CA ARG A 19 -7.84 4.07 11.98
C ARG A 19 -7.63 4.63 13.39
N THR A 20 -8.37 4.14 14.38
CA THR A 20 -8.18 4.51 15.79
C THR A 20 -6.81 4.07 16.32
N VAL A 21 -6.30 2.91 15.87
CA VAL A 21 -4.91 2.52 16.17
C VAL A 21 -3.92 3.50 15.54
N PHE A 22 -4.14 3.90 14.28
CA PHE A 22 -3.27 4.84 13.59
C PHE A 22 -3.27 6.24 14.23
N THR A 23 -4.42 6.78 14.61
CA THR A 23 -4.50 8.07 15.32
C THR A 23 -3.78 8.02 16.66
N SER A 24 -3.79 6.86 17.34
CA SER A 24 -3.08 6.63 18.61
C SER A 24 -1.55 6.73 18.48
N VAL A 25 -0.98 6.62 17.27
CA VAL A 25 0.45 6.88 17.01
C VAL A 25 0.84 8.32 17.36
N SER A 26 -0.10 9.26 17.23
CA SER A 26 0.10 10.68 17.57
C SER A 26 -0.14 11.00 19.05
N SER A 27 -0.44 10.01 19.89
CA SER A 27 -0.81 10.19 21.31
C SER A 27 0.36 10.53 22.25
N SER A 28 0.02 11.03 23.44
CA SER A 28 0.95 11.61 24.42
C SER A 28 1.82 10.62 25.20
N SER A 29 1.50 9.32 25.23
CA SER A 29 2.35 8.34 25.94
C SER A 29 3.29 7.59 24.97
N LYS A 30 4.58 7.54 25.33
CA LYS A 30 5.59 6.78 24.56
C LYS A 30 5.23 5.30 24.43
N GLN A 31 4.60 4.74 25.46
CA GLN A 31 4.20 3.33 25.50
C GLN A 31 3.09 3.03 24.50
N LEU A 32 2.01 3.83 24.50
CA LEU A 32 0.91 3.64 23.54
C LEU A 32 1.37 3.86 22.10
N ARG A 33 2.22 4.87 21.87
CA ARG A 33 2.84 5.08 20.55
C ARG A 33 3.64 3.86 20.09
N ARG A 34 4.49 3.28 20.95
CA ARG A 34 5.26 2.07 20.65
C ARG A 34 4.33 0.89 20.31
N CYS A 35 3.35 0.62 21.17
CA CYS A 35 2.42 -0.49 20.98
C CYS A 35 1.59 -0.32 19.69
N SER A 36 1.15 0.90 19.39
CA SER A 36 0.39 1.20 18.17
C SER A 36 1.24 0.95 16.92
N LEU A 37 2.50 1.41 16.90
CA LEU A 37 3.42 1.16 15.78
C LEU A 37 3.68 -0.34 15.59
N THR A 38 3.91 -1.07 16.69
CA THR A 38 4.09 -2.53 16.66
C THR A 38 2.85 -3.23 16.12
N HIS A 39 1.65 -2.83 16.55
CA HIS A 39 0.41 -3.42 16.07
C HIS A 39 0.20 -3.14 14.56
N ILE A 40 0.45 -1.91 14.11
CA ILE A 40 0.34 -1.54 12.70
C ILE A 40 1.29 -2.37 11.84
N ALA A 41 2.56 -2.45 12.24
CA ALA A 41 3.60 -3.18 11.51
C ALA A 41 3.28 -4.67 11.37
N ASN A 42 2.75 -5.28 12.43
CA ASN A 42 2.57 -6.74 12.50
C ASN A 42 1.17 -7.21 12.08
N THR A 43 0.17 -6.33 12.08
CA THR A 43 -1.24 -6.73 11.87
C THR A 43 -1.88 -5.97 10.73
N ILE A 44 -1.75 -4.65 10.70
CA ILE A 44 -2.45 -3.81 9.72
C ILE A 44 -1.72 -3.86 8.36
N LEU A 45 -0.40 -3.63 8.33
CA LEU A 45 0.37 -3.62 7.08
C LEU A 45 0.32 -4.96 6.33
N PRO A 46 0.41 -6.14 6.98
CA PRO A 46 0.26 -7.42 6.30
C PRO A 46 -1.10 -7.63 5.63
N MET A 47 -2.12 -6.88 6.03
CA MET A 47 -3.45 -6.91 5.41
C MET A 47 -3.64 -5.84 4.33
N THR A 48 -2.58 -5.10 3.98
CA THR A 48 -2.62 -4.04 2.98
C THR A 48 -2.17 -4.55 1.63
N TYR A 49 -2.87 -4.10 0.59
CA TYR A 49 -2.42 -4.20 -0.79
C TYR A 49 -2.50 -2.84 -1.46
N ILE A 50 -1.63 -2.64 -2.44
CA ILE A 50 -1.61 -1.43 -3.25
C ILE A 50 -1.87 -1.79 -4.71
N THR A 51 -2.51 -0.86 -5.41
CA THR A 51 -2.83 -1.02 -6.82
C THR A 51 -2.45 0.22 -7.59
N THR A 52 -2.16 0.03 -8.87
CA THR A 52 -2.01 1.12 -9.83
C THR A 52 -2.79 0.79 -11.09
N LEU A 53 -3.42 1.81 -11.67
CA LEU A 53 -4.24 1.67 -12.86
C LEU A 53 -3.42 1.90 -14.12
N LEU A 54 -3.53 0.97 -15.05
CA LEU A 54 -2.95 1.09 -16.38
C LEU A 54 -4.01 1.57 -17.36
N ASN A 55 -3.68 2.54 -18.21
CA ASN A 55 -4.50 2.83 -19.37
C ASN A 55 -3.95 2.04 -20.56
N LEU A 56 -4.68 1.01 -21.01
CA LEU A 56 -4.25 0.26 -22.19
C LEU A 56 -4.53 0.99 -23.51
N GLY A 57 -5.30 2.09 -23.49
CA GLY A 57 -5.65 2.92 -24.65
C GLY A 57 -6.42 2.15 -25.74
N PRO A 58 -7.02 2.84 -26.71
CA PRO A 58 -7.36 2.20 -27.97
C PRO A 58 -6.04 1.90 -28.69
N GLY A 59 -5.58 0.65 -28.62
CA GLY A 59 -4.54 0.17 -29.52
C GLY A 59 -4.94 0.45 -30.97
N HIS A 60 -3.97 0.47 -31.89
CA HIS A 60 -4.11 0.79 -33.33
C HIS A 60 -5.23 0.05 -34.09
N HIS A 61 -5.99 -0.83 -33.46
CA HIS A 61 -7.23 -1.42 -33.95
C HIS A 61 -8.43 -1.03 -33.06
N ARG A 62 -9.17 -0.02 -33.56
CA ARG A 62 -10.53 0.41 -33.17
C ARG A 62 -11.31 -0.63 -32.36
N ARG A 63 -11.48 -0.41 -31.05
CA ARG A 63 -12.70 -0.80 -30.32
C ARG A 63 -13.06 0.27 -29.28
N TRP A 64 -14.35 0.41 -29.09
CA TRP A 64 -15.17 1.43 -28.43
C TRP A 64 -15.14 1.32 -26.88
N PHE A 65 -14.13 0.64 -26.33
CA PHE A 65 -13.98 0.46 -24.89
C PHE A 65 -12.51 0.54 -24.49
N SER A 66 -12.20 1.39 -23.51
CA SER A 66 -10.90 1.41 -22.83
C SER A 66 -10.95 0.38 -21.70
N VAL A 67 -10.07 -0.62 -21.74
CA VAL A 67 -9.87 -1.51 -20.58
C VAL A 67 -8.75 -0.93 -19.74
N ASN A 68 -9.05 -0.67 -18.47
CA ASN A 68 -8.08 -0.14 -17.52
C ASN A 68 -7.77 -1.21 -16.47
N PRO A 69 -6.77 -2.09 -16.69
CA PRO A 69 -6.42 -3.09 -15.71
C PRO A 69 -5.67 -2.48 -14.54
N TRP A 70 -5.84 -3.12 -13.38
CA TRP A 70 -5.13 -2.84 -12.15
C TRP A 70 -3.97 -3.82 -12.01
N ILE A 71 -2.77 -3.32 -11.74
CA ILE A 71 -1.69 -4.16 -11.22
C ILE A 71 -1.81 -4.14 -9.70
N VAL A 72 -1.84 -5.33 -9.09
CA VAL A 72 -1.99 -5.53 -7.65
C VAL A 72 -0.65 -5.95 -7.04
N PHE A 73 -0.28 -5.30 -5.94
CA PHE A 73 0.89 -5.63 -5.14
C PHE A 73 0.47 -5.87 -3.69
N CYS A 74 0.99 -6.93 -3.08
CA CYS A 74 0.75 -7.27 -1.69
C CYS A 74 1.92 -6.87 -0.81
N PHE A 75 1.64 -6.53 0.44
CA PHE A 75 2.69 -6.33 1.44
C PHE A 75 3.60 -7.55 1.51
N SER A 76 4.91 -7.31 1.57
CA SER A 76 5.92 -8.34 1.74
C SER A 76 6.63 -8.18 3.09
N HIS A 77 7.30 -7.06 3.31
CA HIS A 77 8.08 -6.81 4.52
C HIS A 77 8.37 -5.32 4.73
N ILE A 78 8.79 -4.98 5.95
CA ILE A 78 9.32 -3.65 6.30
C ILE A 78 10.84 -3.64 6.07
N ASP A 79 11.37 -2.53 5.59
CA ASP A 79 12.81 -2.31 5.44
C ASP A 79 13.49 -2.32 6.82
N LEU A 80 14.44 -3.22 7.03
CA LEU A 80 15.14 -3.36 8.32
C LEU A 80 16.03 -2.15 8.61
N ASP A 81 16.61 -1.54 7.59
CA ASP A 81 17.48 -0.37 7.72
C ASP A 81 16.65 0.92 7.85
N HIS A 82 15.46 0.93 7.26
CA HIS A 82 14.54 2.08 7.26
C HIS A 82 13.12 1.69 7.68
N PRO A 83 12.82 1.51 8.97
CA PRO A 83 11.54 0.96 9.45
C PRO A 83 10.27 1.73 9.03
N GLY A 84 10.40 2.96 8.52
CA GLY A 84 9.30 3.72 7.91
C GLY A 84 8.97 3.32 6.47
N GLN A 85 9.77 2.46 5.84
CA GLN A 85 9.61 2.00 4.46
C GLN A 85 9.08 0.56 4.45
N ALA A 86 8.14 0.29 3.55
CA ALA A 86 7.59 -1.04 3.33
C ALA A 86 7.71 -1.45 1.86
N TYR A 87 7.94 -2.74 1.64
CA TYR A 87 8.02 -3.36 0.32
C TYR A 87 6.73 -4.10 0.00
N PHE A 88 6.26 -3.90 -1.21
CA PHE A 88 5.12 -4.57 -1.80
C PHE A 88 5.59 -5.33 -3.04
N ARG A 89 5.21 -6.60 -3.11
CA ARG A 89 5.55 -7.49 -4.22
C ARG A 89 4.36 -7.65 -5.13
N TYR A 90 4.59 -7.68 -6.43
CA TYR A 90 3.55 -8.00 -7.39
C TYR A 90 2.86 -9.32 -7.06
N GLU A 91 1.55 -9.32 -7.22
CA GLU A 91 0.71 -10.50 -7.03
C GLU A 91 0.05 -10.89 -8.35
N HIS A 92 -0.76 -10.00 -8.94
CA HIS A 92 -1.52 -10.28 -10.14
C HIS A 92 -2.06 -9.01 -10.84
N VAL A 93 -2.64 -9.19 -12.03
CA VAL A 93 -3.37 -8.15 -12.77
C VAL A 93 -4.87 -8.44 -12.77
N ARG A 94 -5.69 -7.38 -12.63
CA ARG A 94 -7.16 -7.45 -12.72
C ARG A 94 -7.68 -6.56 -13.85
N PRO A 95 -8.47 -7.08 -14.81
CA PRO A 95 -8.81 -8.49 -15.00
C PRO A 95 -7.60 -9.32 -15.45
N SER A 96 -7.60 -10.61 -15.10
CA SER A 96 -6.47 -11.53 -15.37
C SER A 96 -6.17 -11.70 -16.87
N ALA A 97 -7.17 -11.54 -17.73
CA ALA A 97 -7.01 -11.56 -19.20
C ALA A 97 -6.05 -10.48 -19.72
N CYS A 98 -5.81 -9.41 -18.95
CA CYS A 98 -4.90 -8.33 -19.34
C CYS A 98 -3.45 -8.54 -18.87
N THR A 99 -3.14 -9.64 -18.15
CA THR A 99 -1.84 -9.82 -17.48
C THR A 99 -0.66 -9.64 -18.41
N THR A 100 -0.62 -10.35 -19.54
CA THR A 100 0.51 -10.29 -20.49
C THR A 100 0.73 -8.87 -20.99
N ILE A 101 -0.32 -8.20 -21.49
CA ILE A 101 -0.24 -6.85 -22.05
C ILE A 101 0.15 -5.81 -20.98
N ALA A 102 -0.39 -5.96 -19.77
CA ALA A 102 -0.08 -5.09 -18.63
C ALA A 102 1.41 -5.18 -18.25
N LEU A 103 1.95 -6.40 -18.18
CA LEU A 103 3.36 -6.65 -17.85
C LEU A 103 4.31 -6.23 -18.98
N GLU A 104 3.91 -6.34 -20.25
CA GLU A 104 4.66 -5.81 -21.39
C GLU A 104 4.77 -4.27 -21.35
N LYS A 105 3.72 -3.57 -20.90
CA LYS A 105 3.74 -2.11 -20.78
C LYS A 105 4.40 -1.60 -19.51
N TRP A 106 4.55 -2.45 -18.49
CA TRP A 106 5.10 -2.07 -17.20
C TRP A 106 6.51 -1.43 -17.28
N PRO A 107 7.48 -1.96 -18.05
CA PRO A 107 8.79 -1.31 -18.23
C PRO A 107 8.70 0.13 -18.73
N HIS A 108 7.77 0.41 -19.65
CA HIS A 108 7.58 1.77 -20.15
C HIS A 108 7.03 2.69 -19.06
N LEU A 109 6.02 2.24 -18.33
CA LEU A 109 5.46 3.03 -17.23
C LEU A 109 6.45 3.29 -16.11
N ARG A 110 7.30 2.30 -15.78
CA ARG A 110 8.42 2.48 -14.85
C ARG A 110 9.40 3.56 -15.30
N ALA A 111 9.73 3.58 -16.59
CA ALA A 111 10.68 4.55 -17.13
C ALA A 111 10.15 5.99 -17.05
N HIS A 112 8.83 6.17 -17.11
CA HIS A 112 8.17 7.46 -16.96
C HIS A 112 7.89 7.82 -15.49
N ASP A 113 7.66 6.84 -14.62
CA ASP A 113 7.33 7.04 -13.20
C ASP A 113 8.57 7.11 -12.27
N LYS A 114 9.71 7.64 -12.75
CA LYS A 114 10.96 7.70 -11.98
C LYS A 114 10.85 8.45 -10.64
N GLU A 115 9.78 9.22 -10.44
CA GLU A 115 9.51 9.95 -9.21
C GLU A 115 8.18 9.57 -8.52
N GLY A 116 7.45 8.56 -9.02
CA GLY A 116 6.16 8.15 -8.42
C GLY A 116 5.02 9.14 -8.63
N GLN A 117 5.12 10.01 -9.64
CA GLN A 117 4.17 11.11 -9.91
C GLN A 117 3.20 10.82 -11.05
N GLU A 118 3.48 9.87 -11.94
CA GLU A 118 2.59 9.57 -13.08
C GLU A 118 1.62 8.43 -12.78
N LEU A 119 2.01 7.48 -11.93
CA LEU A 119 1.14 6.37 -11.54
C LEU A 119 0.14 6.79 -10.45
N SER A 120 -1.15 6.59 -10.71
CA SER A 120 -2.20 6.80 -9.72
C SER A 120 -2.28 5.59 -8.77
N TRP A 121 -1.59 5.71 -7.64
CA TRP A 121 -1.57 4.67 -6.61
C TRP A 121 -2.80 4.69 -5.73
N ARG A 122 -3.26 3.50 -5.37
CA ARG A 122 -4.34 3.27 -4.40
C ARG A 122 -3.95 2.20 -3.42
N ALA A 123 -4.35 2.36 -2.17
CA ALA A 123 -4.19 1.37 -1.13
C ALA A 123 -5.56 0.84 -0.72
N MET A 124 -5.63 -0.43 -0.37
CA MET A 124 -6.74 -0.96 0.42
C MET A 124 -6.16 -1.61 1.67
N VAL A 125 -6.74 -1.28 2.81
CA VAL A 125 -6.32 -1.78 4.12
C VAL A 125 -7.39 -2.73 4.64
N GLY A 126 -7.01 -3.98 4.92
CA GLY A 126 -7.94 -4.99 5.41
C GLY A 126 -8.75 -5.66 4.29
N ARG A 127 -9.46 -6.74 4.64
CA ARG A 127 -10.19 -7.57 3.66
C ARG A 127 -11.38 -6.87 3.01
N ASN A 128 -11.98 -5.89 3.69
CA ASN A 128 -13.19 -5.18 3.25
C ASN A 128 -12.99 -3.65 3.24
N GLY A 129 -11.75 -3.17 3.23
CA GLY A 129 -11.48 -1.73 3.20
C GLY A 129 -11.97 -1.09 1.90
N SER A 130 -12.28 0.20 1.93
CA SER A 130 -12.41 0.97 0.69
C SER A 130 -11.03 1.22 0.08
N GLU A 131 -10.96 1.40 -1.24
CA GLU A 131 -9.74 1.91 -1.87
C GLU A 131 -9.54 3.39 -1.53
N GLY A 132 -8.35 3.76 -1.06
CA GLY A 132 -7.94 5.14 -0.85
C GLY A 132 -6.77 5.50 -1.75
N LYS A 133 -6.82 6.66 -2.41
CA LYS A 133 -5.67 7.18 -3.18
C LYS A 133 -4.55 7.59 -2.23
N PHE A 134 -3.31 7.41 -2.67
CA PHE A 134 -2.13 7.91 -1.97
C PHE A 134 -1.01 8.28 -2.97
N GLU A 135 -0.05 9.06 -2.51
CA GLU A 135 1.12 9.51 -3.26
C GLU A 135 2.43 8.98 -2.67
N GLY A 136 3.50 9.00 -3.47
CA GLY A 136 4.86 8.73 -2.99
C GLY A 136 5.27 7.25 -2.95
N ALA A 137 4.54 6.36 -3.63
CA ALA A 137 5.05 5.04 -3.94
C ALA A 137 6.20 5.13 -4.96
N ARG A 138 7.27 4.35 -4.75
CA ARG A 138 8.42 4.29 -5.65
C ARG A 138 8.57 2.88 -6.19
N VAL A 139 8.55 2.74 -7.51
CA VAL A 139 8.85 1.47 -8.15
C VAL A 139 10.34 1.15 -8.00
N LEU A 140 10.66 -0.09 -7.68
CA LEU A 140 12.04 -0.56 -7.54
C LEU A 140 12.46 -1.38 -8.75
N ASP A 141 13.63 -1.05 -9.28
CA ASP A 141 14.34 -1.90 -10.24
C ASP A 141 15.21 -2.88 -9.46
N ARG A 142 14.71 -4.11 -9.28
CA ARG A 142 15.53 -5.26 -8.89
C ARG A 142 15.92 -6.02 -10.15
N ALA A 143 17.13 -6.58 -10.16
CA ALA A 143 17.69 -7.34 -11.28
C ALA A 143 16.99 -8.70 -11.50
N ASP A 144 16.07 -9.09 -10.61
CA ASP A 144 15.55 -10.46 -10.51
C ASP A 144 14.24 -10.69 -11.29
N ASP A 145 13.92 -9.84 -12.29
CA ASP A 145 12.66 -9.84 -13.08
C ASP A 145 11.35 -9.72 -12.27
N GLU A 146 11.40 -9.76 -10.94
CA GLU A 146 10.25 -9.56 -10.07
C GLU A 146 9.90 -8.07 -9.93
N LEU A 147 8.60 -7.77 -9.90
CA LEU A 147 8.10 -6.41 -9.74
C LEU A 147 7.90 -6.07 -8.26
N TRP A 148 8.55 -4.99 -7.84
CA TRP A 148 8.54 -4.51 -6.46
C TRP A 148 8.24 -3.02 -6.37
N VAL A 149 7.54 -2.63 -5.31
CA VAL A 149 7.26 -1.25 -4.96
C VAL A 149 7.71 -1.01 -3.53
N ARG A 150 8.34 0.14 -3.27
CA ARG A 150 8.67 0.61 -1.93
C ARG A 150 8.00 1.94 -1.66
N LEU A 151 7.47 2.10 -0.46
CA LEU A 151 6.78 3.32 -0.06
C LEU A 151 6.95 3.63 1.43
N ASP A 152 6.72 4.88 1.81
CA ASP A 152 6.55 5.27 3.21
C ASP A 152 5.15 4.85 3.68
N TRP A 153 5.09 3.82 4.51
CA TRP A 153 3.82 3.24 4.91
C TRP A 153 3.06 4.12 5.91
N MET A 154 3.75 4.95 6.69
CA MET A 154 3.09 5.90 7.59
C MET A 154 2.41 7.02 6.79
N ARG A 155 3.07 7.50 5.73
CA ARG A 155 2.48 8.47 4.80
C ARG A 155 1.27 7.87 4.08
N MET A 156 1.41 6.65 3.53
CA MET A 156 0.31 5.94 2.87
C MET A 156 -0.90 5.79 3.80
N LEU A 157 -0.72 5.29 5.04
CA LEU A 157 -1.83 5.14 5.98
C LEU A 157 -2.45 6.49 6.39
N ARG A 158 -1.64 7.54 6.53
CA ARG A 158 -2.15 8.90 6.80
C ARG A 158 -3.08 9.38 5.71
N GLU A 159 -2.66 9.24 4.46
CA GLU A 159 -3.47 9.67 3.30
C GLU A 159 -4.71 8.79 3.13
N TYR A 160 -4.57 7.47 3.32
CA TYR A 160 -5.67 6.51 3.31
C TYR A 160 -6.78 6.89 4.31
N TYR A 161 -6.43 7.06 5.59
CA TYR A 161 -7.40 7.37 6.65
C TYR A 161 -7.89 8.83 6.64
N ALA A 162 -7.21 9.74 5.93
CA ALA A 162 -7.71 11.09 5.70
C ALA A 162 -8.79 11.13 4.61
N ASN A 163 -8.65 10.29 3.58
CA ASN A 163 -9.52 10.28 2.39
C ASN A 163 -10.89 9.59 2.58
N GLU A 164 -11.10 8.81 3.65
CA GLU A 164 -12.43 8.25 3.98
C GLU A 164 -13.51 9.30 4.34
N PHE A 165 -13.17 10.59 4.33
CA PHE A 165 -14.05 11.71 4.69
C PHE A 165 -14.39 12.64 3.51
N ALA A 166 -13.92 12.32 2.29
CA ALA A 166 -14.12 13.13 1.09
C ALA A 166 -15.23 12.57 0.18
#